data_AF-A0A9W6YY85-F1
#
_entry.id   AF-A0A9W6YY85-F1
#
_cell.length_a   1.000
_cell.length_b   1.000
_cell.length_c   1.000
_cell.angle_alpha   90.00
_cell.angle_beta   90.00
_cell.angle_gamma   90.00
#
_symmetry.space_group_name_H-M   'P 1'
#
loop_
_entity.id
_entity.type
_entity.pdbx_description
1 polymer ?
#
loop_
_entity_poly.entity_id
_entity_poly.type
_entity_poly.pdbx_seq_one_letter_code
_entity_poly.pdbx_strand_id
1 'polypeptide(L)'
;MSSDISYTLVFEPDSANRPSQNDFKNILEKGDDDRKIDAMKQILICMLNSDPMPGLLMHIIRYVMPSRNKDLKKLLYFYWEICQKYDSEGKLKHEMILVCNAIQHDLQHPNEFIRGNTLRFLSKLKEPELLEPLVPSCRQCLEHRHAYVRKNAVFAINSIYKVSEHLIPDAPELLADFLAVESDATCRRNAFVCLGQLDREAALRYIQEQSIASLDPLIQLSFIEFIRRDAAIAPDLKNQYLIIVSELLDSTNSAVVYEAATTLSVLSNSQVAVTSAAGKFIELAIKEANNNVKLIALARVSELHTKNEGMLDDTCLDILRVLSSPSMEVRSAALDITLKLVSSKNVDDVVKLLKKELQKTYTSQEEKNSEIHS
;
A
#
# COMPACT_ATOMS: atom_id res chain seq x y z
N MET A 1 -18.51 7.13 13.39
CA MET A 1 -18.31 6.23 12.24
C MET A 1 -18.68 4.83 12.72
N SER A 2 -19.84 4.32 12.31
CA SER A 2 -20.20 2.92 12.57
C SER A 2 -19.22 2.03 11.82
N SER A 3 -18.51 1.16 12.55
CA SER A 3 -17.69 0.12 11.96
C SER A 3 -18.63 -0.86 11.25
N ASP A 4 -18.78 -0.74 9.94
CA ASP A 4 -19.42 -1.79 9.14
C ASP A 4 -18.54 -3.04 9.25
N ILE A 5 -18.94 -3.95 10.14
CA ILE A 5 -18.29 -5.24 10.31
C ILE A 5 -18.52 -6.01 9.02
N SER A 6 -17.48 -6.07 8.20
CA SER A 6 -17.49 -6.79 6.94
C SER A 6 -17.29 -8.27 7.25
N TYR A 7 -18.33 -9.08 7.07
CA TYR A 7 -18.21 -10.53 7.22
C TYR A 7 -17.91 -11.16 5.86
N THR A 8 -16.84 -11.96 5.78
CA THR A 8 -16.62 -12.86 4.65
C THR A 8 -17.40 -14.14 4.93
N LEU A 9 -18.56 -14.31 4.28
CA LEU A 9 -19.24 -15.60 4.20
C LEU A 9 -18.47 -16.48 3.22
N VAL A 10 -17.72 -17.44 3.72
CA VAL A 10 -17.09 -18.47 2.89
C VAL A 10 -18.20 -19.44 2.48
N PHE A 11 -18.61 -19.39 1.21
CA PHE A 11 -19.62 -20.28 0.65
C PHE A 11 -19.18 -21.74 0.83
N GLU A 12 -19.94 -22.51 1.61
CA GLU A 12 -19.81 -23.96 1.72
C GLU A 12 -20.76 -24.63 0.71
N PRO A 13 -20.25 -25.30 -0.33
CA PRO A 13 -21.10 -25.89 -1.36
C PRO A 13 -21.94 -27.08 -0.88
N ASP A 14 -21.56 -27.73 0.24
CA ASP A 14 -22.16 -29.01 0.63
C ASP A 14 -21.98 -29.29 2.14
N SER A 15 -22.93 -28.87 2.96
CA SER A 15 -22.90 -29.09 4.43
C SER A 15 -23.22 -30.52 4.85
N ALA A 16 -23.72 -31.36 3.93
CA ALA A 16 -24.17 -32.72 4.21
C ALA A 16 -23.03 -33.78 4.20
N ASN A 17 -21.93 -33.53 3.49
CA ASN A 17 -20.80 -34.46 3.34
C ASN A 17 -19.51 -33.93 3.98
N ARG A 18 -19.61 -33.29 5.15
CA ARG A 18 -18.43 -32.76 5.84
C ARG A 18 -17.60 -33.91 6.44
N PRO A 19 -16.31 -34.07 6.06
CA PRO A 19 -15.46 -35.06 6.69
C PRO A 19 -15.33 -34.75 8.19
N SER A 20 -15.43 -35.78 9.02
CA SER A 20 -15.22 -35.63 10.45
C SER A 20 -13.75 -35.31 10.74
N GLN A 21 -13.47 -34.82 11.95
CA GLN A 21 -12.09 -34.63 12.39
C GLN A 21 -11.27 -35.93 12.30
N ASN A 22 -11.88 -37.10 12.51
CA ASN A 22 -11.20 -38.38 12.39
C ASN A 22 -10.92 -38.76 10.93
N ASP A 23 -11.79 -38.38 10.01
CA ASP A 23 -11.57 -38.57 8.57
C ASP A 23 -10.40 -37.72 8.09
N PHE A 24 -10.33 -36.46 8.53
CA PHE A 24 -9.18 -35.59 8.25
C PHE A 24 -7.89 -36.19 8.81
N LYS A 25 -7.88 -36.68 10.05
CA LYS A 25 -6.71 -37.37 10.61
C LYS A 25 -6.27 -38.51 9.70
N ASN A 26 -7.17 -39.41 9.34
CA ASN A 26 -6.88 -40.55 8.47
C ASN A 26 -6.30 -40.14 7.11
N ILE A 27 -6.85 -39.09 6.48
CA ILE A 27 -6.36 -38.56 5.20
C ILE A 27 -4.96 -37.96 5.38
N LEU A 28 -4.71 -37.22 6.47
CA LEU A 28 -3.39 -36.65 6.74
C LEU A 28 -2.34 -37.73 7.01
N GLU A 29 -2.70 -38.84 7.68
CA GLU A 29 -1.74 -39.92 7.97
C GLU A 29 -1.38 -40.75 6.74
N LYS A 30 -2.38 -41.11 5.91
CA LYS A 30 -2.25 -42.12 4.84
C LYS A 30 -2.32 -41.56 3.42
N GLY A 31 -2.78 -40.32 3.25
CA GLY A 31 -2.94 -39.68 1.94
C GLY A 31 -1.59 -39.37 1.28
N ASP A 32 -1.62 -39.26 -0.05
CA ASP A 32 -0.56 -38.61 -0.82
C ASP A 32 -0.66 -37.09 -0.68
N ASP A 33 0.33 -36.37 -1.24
CA ASP A 33 0.38 -34.91 -1.11
C ASP A 33 -0.87 -34.23 -1.71
N ASP A 34 -1.42 -34.74 -2.81
CA ASP A 34 -2.61 -34.17 -3.45
C ASP A 34 -3.86 -34.30 -2.56
N ARG A 35 -4.09 -35.48 -1.97
CA ARG A 35 -5.20 -35.66 -1.01
C ARG A 35 -5.00 -34.82 0.25
N LYS A 36 -3.76 -34.67 0.72
CA LYS A 36 -3.45 -33.79 1.86
C LYS A 36 -3.72 -32.33 1.52
N ILE A 37 -3.45 -31.89 0.30
CA ILE A 37 -3.74 -30.51 -0.16
C ILE A 37 -5.23 -30.24 -0.07
N ASP A 38 -6.06 -31.13 -0.60
CA ASP A 38 -7.50 -30.96 -0.57
C ASP A 38 -8.07 -31.07 0.85
N ALA A 39 -7.55 -31.97 1.67
CA ALA A 39 -7.88 -32.03 3.09
C ALA A 39 -7.52 -30.73 3.83
N MET A 40 -6.32 -30.19 3.60
CA MET A 40 -5.88 -28.94 4.22
C MET A 40 -6.75 -27.74 3.79
N LYS A 41 -7.17 -27.66 2.53
CA LYS A 41 -8.12 -26.63 2.07
C LYS A 41 -9.46 -26.74 2.83
N GLN A 42 -10.00 -27.95 2.95
CA GLN A 42 -11.26 -28.17 3.67
C GLN A 42 -11.13 -27.86 5.16
N ILE A 43 -10.03 -28.23 5.80
CA ILE A 43 -9.73 -27.88 7.20
C ILE A 43 -9.71 -26.36 7.38
N LEU A 44 -9.05 -25.61 6.49
CA LEU A 44 -9.01 -24.14 6.57
C LEU A 44 -10.40 -23.52 6.43
N ILE A 45 -11.20 -23.98 5.46
CA ILE A 45 -12.59 -23.51 5.28
C ILE A 45 -13.40 -23.76 6.56
N CYS A 46 -13.30 -24.96 7.11
CA CYS A 46 -13.96 -25.36 8.34
C CYS A 46 -13.58 -24.46 9.53
N MET A 47 -12.29 -24.16 9.70
CA MET A 47 -11.80 -23.32 10.78
C MET A 47 -12.19 -21.85 10.62
N LEU A 48 -12.19 -21.33 9.39
CA LEU A 48 -12.69 -19.97 9.10
C LEU A 48 -14.18 -19.84 9.39
N ASN A 49 -14.95 -20.92 9.20
CA ASN A 49 -16.36 -21.02 9.59
C ASN A 49 -16.56 -21.35 11.09
N SER A 50 -15.58 -20.99 11.93
CA SER A 50 -15.64 -21.08 13.40
C SER A 50 -15.66 -22.49 14.00
N ASP A 51 -15.23 -23.52 13.25
CA ASP A 51 -14.98 -24.85 13.82
C ASP A 51 -13.47 -25.08 14.01
N PRO A 52 -12.92 -24.92 15.24
CA PRO A 52 -11.49 -24.83 15.47
C PRO A 52 -10.72 -26.15 15.33
N MET A 53 -11.41 -27.30 15.34
CA MET A 53 -10.82 -28.65 15.19
C MET A 53 -9.46 -28.86 15.91
N PRO A 54 -9.34 -28.61 17.23
CA PRO A 54 -8.05 -28.54 17.93
C PRO A 54 -7.21 -29.84 17.88
N GLY A 55 -7.87 -31.00 17.81
CA GLY A 55 -7.21 -32.32 17.69
C GLY A 55 -6.47 -32.58 16.38
N LEU A 56 -6.51 -31.66 15.40
CA LEU A 56 -5.75 -31.78 14.14
C LEU A 56 -4.31 -31.28 14.26
N LEU A 57 -4.00 -30.43 15.24
CA LEU A 57 -2.70 -29.75 15.36
C LEU A 57 -1.52 -30.74 15.30
N MET A 58 -1.54 -31.78 16.14
CA MET A 58 -0.48 -32.78 16.16
C MET A 58 -0.39 -33.60 14.87
N HIS A 59 -1.51 -33.88 14.20
CA HIS A 59 -1.50 -34.61 12.93
C HIS A 59 -0.90 -33.75 11.81
N ILE A 60 -1.21 -32.45 11.79
CA ILE A 60 -0.63 -31.50 10.85
C ILE A 60 0.88 -31.36 11.09
N ILE A 61 1.32 -31.26 12.34
CA ILE A 61 2.75 -31.25 12.71
C ILE A 61 3.45 -32.54 12.25
N ARG A 62 2.82 -33.70 12.40
CA ARG A 62 3.47 -34.99 12.06
C ARG A 62 3.49 -35.29 10.56
N TYR A 63 2.44 -34.92 9.83
CA TYR A 63 2.23 -35.43 8.46
C TYR A 63 2.17 -34.37 7.36
N VAL A 64 2.02 -33.09 7.71
CA VAL A 64 2.01 -31.96 6.75
C VAL A 64 3.29 -31.15 6.86
N MET A 65 3.70 -30.78 8.09
CA MET A 65 4.89 -29.97 8.34
C MET A 65 6.20 -30.54 7.76
N PRO A 66 6.45 -31.87 7.75
CA PRO A 66 7.66 -32.42 7.16
C PRO A 66 7.62 -32.50 5.62
N SER A 67 6.47 -32.24 4.98
CA SER A 67 6.36 -32.36 3.53
C SER A 67 7.21 -31.30 2.82
N ARG A 68 7.80 -31.70 1.69
CA ARG A 68 8.57 -30.80 0.81
C ARG A 68 7.68 -30.11 -0.23
N ASN A 69 6.40 -30.49 -0.32
CA ASN A 69 5.46 -29.91 -1.26
C ASN A 69 5.19 -28.44 -0.92
N LYS A 70 5.38 -27.56 -1.91
CA LYS A 70 5.27 -26.10 -1.73
C LYS A 70 3.84 -25.65 -1.42
N ASP A 71 2.83 -26.33 -1.96
CA ASP A 71 1.44 -25.98 -1.77
C ASP A 71 0.96 -26.41 -0.39
N LEU A 72 1.33 -27.62 0.07
CA LEU A 72 1.12 -28.02 1.46
C LEU A 72 1.79 -27.06 2.44
N LYS A 73 3.01 -26.63 2.14
CA LYS A 73 3.72 -25.67 2.99
C LYS A 73 2.97 -24.34 3.07
N LYS A 74 2.45 -23.80 1.96
CA LYS A 74 1.62 -22.59 2.01
C LYS A 74 0.36 -22.77 2.86
N LEU A 75 -0.35 -23.89 2.67
CA LEU A 75 -1.55 -24.21 3.46
C LEU A 75 -1.25 -24.37 4.95
N LEU A 76 -0.08 -24.93 5.29
CA LEU A 76 0.41 -25.03 6.67
C LEU A 76 0.58 -23.65 7.31
N TYR A 77 1.16 -22.68 6.59
CA TYR A 77 1.29 -21.31 7.11
C TYR A 77 -0.08 -20.65 7.34
N PHE A 78 -1.05 -20.85 6.44
CA PHE A 78 -2.42 -20.38 6.68
C PHE A 78 -3.06 -21.04 7.90
N TYR A 79 -2.82 -22.34 8.11
CA TYR A 79 -3.30 -23.04 9.29
C TYR A 79 -2.70 -22.45 10.57
N TRP A 80 -1.39 -22.16 10.58
CA TRP A 80 -0.74 -21.56 11.74
C TRP A 80 -1.20 -20.12 12.03
N GLU A 81 -1.74 -19.38 11.05
CA GLU A 81 -2.34 -18.07 11.31
C GLU A 81 -3.60 -18.20 12.17
N ILE A 82 -4.45 -19.19 11.89
CA ILE A 82 -5.79 -19.31 12.48
C ILE A 82 -5.89 -20.33 13.62
N CYS A 83 -4.90 -21.21 13.80
CA CYS A 83 -4.97 -22.24 14.83
C CYS A 83 -4.90 -21.66 16.25
N GLN A 84 -5.59 -22.32 17.18
CA GLN A 84 -5.56 -21.99 18.60
C GLN A 84 -4.19 -22.32 19.21
N LYS A 85 -3.46 -21.29 19.62
CA LYS A 85 -2.10 -21.39 20.18
C LYS A 85 -2.07 -21.59 21.69
N TYR A 86 -3.08 -21.10 22.38
CA TYR A 86 -3.23 -21.25 23.83
C TYR A 86 -4.15 -22.42 24.18
N ASP A 87 -3.91 -23.01 25.35
CA ASP A 87 -4.80 -23.99 25.97
C ASP A 87 -5.95 -23.31 26.74
N SER A 88 -6.75 -24.11 27.44
CA SER A 88 -7.87 -23.62 28.27
C SER A 88 -7.42 -22.82 29.50
N GLU A 89 -6.15 -22.93 29.91
CA GLU A 89 -5.56 -22.17 31.02
C GLU A 89 -4.91 -20.86 30.56
N GLY A 90 -4.90 -20.60 29.25
CA GLY A 90 -4.24 -19.43 28.67
C GLY A 90 -2.71 -19.58 28.53
N LYS A 91 -2.18 -20.80 28.66
CA LYS A 91 -0.76 -21.09 28.42
C LYS A 91 -0.53 -21.52 26.99
N LEU A 92 0.65 -21.21 26.46
CA LEU A 92 1.03 -21.63 25.12
C LEU A 92 1.09 -23.16 25.03
N LYS A 93 0.46 -23.73 24.01
CA LYS A 93 0.46 -25.18 23.77
C LYS A 93 1.88 -25.71 23.54
N HIS A 94 2.22 -26.83 24.17
CA HIS A 94 3.53 -27.48 24.05
C HIS A 94 3.87 -27.84 22.60
N GLU A 95 2.87 -28.16 21.77
CA GLU A 95 3.02 -28.41 20.34
C GLU A 95 3.64 -27.23 19.58
N MET A 96 3.47 -26.00 20.09
CA MET A 96 4.02 -24.80 19.45
C MET A 96 5.54 -24.75 19.51
N ILE A 97 6.19 -25.50 20.41
CA ILE A 97 7.65 -25.65 20.42
C ILE A 97 8.13 -26.28 19.10
N LEU A 98 7.42 -27.31 18.61
CA LEU A 98 7.73 -27.97 17.34
C LEU A 98 7.49 -27.02 16.15
N VAL A 99 6.41 -26.24 16.21
CA VAL A 99 6.09 -25.22 15.20
C VAL A 99 7.18 -24.14 15.15
N CYS A 100 7.63 -23.67 16.31
CA CYS A 100 8.71 -22.69 16.41
C CYS A 100 10.00 -23.19 15.78
N ASN A 101 10.40 -24.43 16.06
CA ASN A 101 11.58 -25.04 15.45
C ASN A 101 11.48 -25.13 13.91
N ALA A 102 10.30 -25.48 13.40
CA ALA A 102 10.06 -25.52 11.95
C ALA A 102 10.13 -24.12 11.31
N ILE A 103 9.55 -23.12 11.96
CA ILE A 103 9.62 -21.72 11.52
C ILE A 103 11.08 -21.23 11.51
N GLN A 104 11.84 -21.52 12.55
CA GLN A 104 13.25 -21.14 12.65
C GLN A 104 14.08 -21.75 11.51
N HIS A 105 13.87 -23.03 11.20
CA HIS A 105 14.50 -23.69 10.06
C HIS A 105 14.11 -23.02 8.73
N ASP A 106 12.84 -22.62 8.58
CA ASP A 106 12.37 -21.93 7.37
C ASP A 106 12.96 -20.53 7.18
N LEU A 107 13.21 -19.79 8.26
CA LEU A 107 13.92 -18.51 8.22
C LEU A 107 15.38 -18.65 7.76
N GLN A 108 15.96 -19.84 7.92
CA GLN A 108 17.32 -20.15 7.50
C GLN A 108 17.37 -20.96 6.18
N HIS A 109 16.21 -21.22 5.57
CA HIS A 109 16.12 -22.04 4.37
C HIS A 109 16.87 -21.42 3.18
N PRO A 110 17.58 -22.19 2.33
CA PRO A 110 18.36 -21.63 1.21
C PRO A 110 17.52 -20.87 0.18
N ASN A 111 16.24 -21.23 0.03
CA ASN A 111 15.29 -20.55 -0.84
C ASN A 111 14.75 -19.26 -0.20
N GLU A 112 14.99 -18.13 -0.86
CA GLU A 112 14.59 -16.78 -0.47
C GLU A 112 13.07 -16.58 -0.39
N PHE A 113 12.29 -17.30 -1.20
CA PHE A 113 10.84 -17.21 -1.20
C PHE A 113 10.23 -17.89 0.02
N ILE A 114 10.86 -18.97 0.51
CA ILE A 114 10.45 -19.61 1.77
C ILE A 114 10.74 -18.65 2.92
N ARG A 115 11.96 -18.12 3.04
CA ARG A 115 12.30 -17.12 4.07
C ARG A 115 11.33 -15.94 4.05
N GLY A 116 11.10 -15.35 2.88
CA GLY A 116 10.19 -14.21 2.74
C GLY A 116 8.73 -14.54 3.07
N ASN A 117 8.25 -15.75 2.77
CA ASN A 117 6.92 -16.20 3.19
C ASN A 117 6.81 -16.34 4.71
N THR A 118 7.83 -16.95 5.32
CA THR A 118 7.93 -17.09 6.77
C THR A 118 7.97 -15.75 7.46
N LEU A 119 8.77 -14.80 6.98
CA LEU A 119 8.83 -13.42 7.53
C LEU A 119 7.48 -12.70 7.44
N ARG A 120 6.72 -12.85 6.35
CA ARG A 120 5.36 -12.30 6.26
C ARG A 120 4.41 -12.92 7.28
N PHE A 121 4.55 -14.21 7.54
CA PHE A 121 3.79 -14.89 8.57
C PHE A 121 4.14 -14.36 9.96
N LEU A 122 5.42 -14.12 10.26
CA LEU A 122 5.84 -13.53 11.53
C LEU A 122 5.24 -12.15 11.77
N SER A 123 5.05 -11.34 10.72
CA SER A 123 4.35 -10.06 10.84
C SER A 123 2.91 -10.17 11.35
N LYS A 124 2.30 -11.38 11.32
CA LYS A 124 0.93 -11.63 11.78
C LYS A 124 0.87 -12.29 13.15
N LEU A 125 1.95 -12.91 13.63
CA LEU A 125 2.00 -13.53 14.96
C LEU A 125 1.85 -12.48 16.06
N LYS A 126 1.19 -12.87 17.14
CA LYS A 126 0.89 -11.99 18.29
C LYS A 126 1.39 -12.52 19.62
N GLU A 127 1.93 -13.74 19.63
CA GLU A 127 2.36 -14.46 20.81
C GLU A 127 3.84 -14.18 21.08
N PRO A 128 4.19 -13.41 22.14
CA PRO A 128 5.59 -13.04 22.41
C PRO A 128 6.50 -14.25 22.64
N GLU A 129 5.98 -15.27 23.33
CA GLU A 129 6.68 -16.54 23.62
C GLU A 129 7.11 -17.29 22.34
N LEU A 130 6.36 -17.14 21.23
CA LEU A 130 6.74 -17.72 19.93
C LEU A 130 7.72 -16.85 19.17
N LEU A 131 7.67 -15.53 19.35
CA LEU A 131 8.49 -14.58 18.62
C LEU A 131 9.91 -14.50 19.20
N GLU A 132 10.05 -14.56 20.52
CA GLU A 132 11.33 -14.48 21.24
C GLU A 132 12.44 -15.36 20.64
N PRO A 133 12.25 -16.68 20.47
CA PRO A 133 13.29 -17.55 19.88
C PRO A 133 13.58 -17.27 18.40
N LEU A 134 12.69 -16.55 17.70
CA LEU A 134 12.80 -16.28 16.28
C LEU A 134 13.54 -14.96 15.98
N VAL A 135 13.62 -14.04 16.95
CA VAL A 135 14.26 -12.73 16.80
C VAL A 135 15.66 -12.81 16.18
N PRO A 136 16.59 -13.68 16.62
CA PRO A 136 17.92 -13.74 16.04
C PRO A 136 17.92 -14.09 14.55
N SER A 137 17.04 -15.02 14.13
CA SER A 137 16.91 -15.41 12.72
C SER A 137 16.30 -14.28 11.88
N CYS A 138 15.35 -13.53 12.44
CA CYS A 138 14.77 -12.34 11.78
C CYS A 138 15.82 -11.25 11.55
N ARG A 139 16.70 -11.01 12.53
CA ARG A 139 17.80 -10.03 12.40
C ARG A 139 18.77 -10.43 11.30
N GLN A 140 19.17 -11.71 11.26
CA GLN A 140 20.03 -12.22 10.19
C GLN A 140 19.41 -12.03 8.79
N CYS A 141 18.07 -12.08 8.69
CA CYS A 141 17.38 -11.83 7.42
C CYS A 141 17.48 -10.38 6.91
N LEU A 142 17.82 -9.39 7.75
CA LEU A 142 18.08 -8.01 7.31
C LEU A 142 19.38 -7.90 6.50
N GLU A 143 20.36 -8.75 6.76
CA GLU A 143 21.66 -8.76 6.07
C GLU A 143 21.67 -9.70 4.85
N HIS A 144 20.52 -10.26 4.49
CA HIS A 144 20.45 -11.27 3.45
C HIS A 144 20.70 -10.68 2.06
N ARG A 145 21.50 -11.38 1.23
CA ARG A 145 21.88 -10.93 -0.13
C ARG A 145 20.70 -10.55 -1.05
N HIS A 146 19.53 -11.16 -0.85
CA HIS A 146 18.34 -10.91 -1.67
C HIS A 146 17.43 -9.86 -1.03
N ALA A 147 17.15 -8.77 -1.76
CA ALA A 147 16.20 -7.73 -1.35
C ALA A 147 14.80 -8.28 -1.02
N TYR A 148 14.37 -9.36 -1.69
CA TYR A 148 13.09 -10.02 -1.37
C TYR A 148 13.01 -10.49 0.09
N VAL A 149 14.11 -10.93 0.70
CA VAL A 149 14.13 -11.34 2.11
C VAL A 149 14.16 -10.11 3.00
N ARG A 150 15.09 -9.18 2.73
CA ARG A 150 15.29 -7.96 3.52
C ARG A 150 14.01 -7.11 3.62
N LYS A 151 13.29 -6.91 2.52
CA LYS A 151 12.03 -6.14 2.50
C LYS A 151 10.93 -6.73 3.40
N ASN A 152 10.90 -8.05 3.57
CA ASN A 152 9.96 -8.73 4.46
C ASN A 152 10.49 -8.76 5.90
N ALA A 153 11.82 -8.86 6.08
CA ALA A 153 12.46 -8.84 7.40
C ALA A 153 12.22 -7.51 8.12
N VAL A 154 12.32 -6.38 7.41
CA VAL A 154 11.99 -5.06 7.94
C VAL A 154 10.58 -5.02 8.56
N PHE A 155 9.57 -5.54 7.86
CA PHE A 155 8.19 -5.58 8.39
C PHE A 155 8.01 -6.60 9.51
N ALA A 156 8.75 -7.71 9.50
CA ALA A 156 8.74 -8.68 10.59
C ALA A 156 9.29 -8.03 11.87
N ILE A 157 10.44 -7.35 11.79
CA ILE A 157 11.08 -6.64 12.91
C ILE A 157 10.14 -5.58 13.49
N ASN A 158 9.55 -4.74 12.64
CA ASN A 158 8.57 -3.74 13.08
C ASN A 158 7.35 -4.37 13.78
N SER A 159 6.83 -5.48 13.25
CA SER A 159 5.69 -6.15 13.86
C SER A 159 6.03 -6.80 15.21
N ILE A 160 7.21 -7.42 15.33
CA ILE A 160 7.70 -7.99 16.60
C ILE A 160 7.82 -6.90 17.67
N TYR A 161 8.42 -5.75 17.33
CA TYR A 161 8.52 -4.61 18.24
C TYR A 161 7.13 -4.15 18.73
N LYS A 162 6.16 -4.04 17.82
CA LYS A 162 4.78 -3.65 18.16
C LYS A 162 4.04 -4.67 19.02
N VAL A 163 4.40 -5.95 18.94
CA VAL A 163 3.84 -7.00 19.81
C VAL A 163 4.44 -6.90 21.20
N SER A 164 5.76 -6.74 21.29
CA SER A 164 6.44 -6.52 22.56
C SER A 164 7.80 -5.84 22.33
N GLU A 165 7.93 -4.61 22.82
CA GLU A 165 9.15 -3.80 22.68
C GLU A 165 10.36 -4.48 23.33
N HIS A 166 10.13 -5.25 24.41
CA HIS A 166 11.18 -5.98 25.13
C HIS A 166 11.86 -7.07 24.30
N LEU A 167 11.20 -7.60 23.26
CA LEU A 167 11.79 -8.65 22.41
C LEU A 167 12.91 -8.12 21.52
N ILE A 168 12.85 -6.84 21.14
CA ILE A 168 13.82 -6.20 20.24
C ILE A 168 13.89 -4.68 20.52
N PRO A 169 14.37 -4.27 21.70
CA PRO A 169 14.31 -2.86 22.13
C PRO A 169 15.11 -1.92 21.23
N ASP A 170 16.11 -2.44 20.51
CA ASP A 170 16.97 -1.72 19.57
C ASP A 170 16.40 -1.69 18.13
N ALA A 171 15.15 -2.11 17.89
CA ALA A 171 14.56 -2.11 16.55
C ALA A 171 14.60 -0.74 15.84
N PRO A 172 14.35 0.41 16.49
CA PRO A 172 14.43 1.70 15.82
C PRO A 172 15.83 2.01 15.28
N GLU A 173 16.86 1.80 16.11
CA GLU A 173 18.28 1.99 15.74
C GLU A 173 18.68 1.03 14.63
N LEU A 174 18.32 -0.26 14.76
CA LEU A 174 18.57 -1.27 13.75
C LEU A 174 17.97 -0.91 12.39
N LEU A 175 16.74 -0.38 12.36
CA LEU A 175 16.09 0.03 11.12
C LEU A 175 16.68 1.32 10.54
N ALA A 176 17.16 2.24 11.38
CA ALA A 176 17.87 3.43 10.93
C ALA A 176 19.21 3.07 10.27
N ASP A 177 20.00 2.21 10.91
CA ASP A 177 21.27 1.72 10.36
C ASP A 177 21.08 0.95 9.05
N PHE A 178 20.06 0.08 9.01
CA PHE A 178 19.68 -0.62 7.80
C PHE A 178 19.30 0.35 6.68
N LEU A 179 18.50 1.38 6.98
CA LEU A 179 18.05 2.37 6.01
C LEU A 179 19.22 3.20 5.44
N ALA A 180 20.25 3.47 6.25
CA ALA A 180 21.42 4.24 5.84
C ALA A 180 22.29 3.51 4.80
N VAL A 181 22.38 2.18 4.88
CA VAL A 181 23.25 1.37 3.99
C VAL A 181 22.50 0.68 2.84
N GLU A 182 21.17 0.60 2.91
CA GLU A 182 20.38 -0.13 1.92
C GLU A 182 20.30 0.60 0.57
N SER A 183 20.45 -0.15 -0.52
CA SER A 183 20.40 0.35 -1.89
C SER A 183 19.06 0.07 -2.59
N ASP A 184 18.37 -1.01 -2.22
CA ASP A 184 17.12 -1.40 -2.89
C ASP A 184 15.96 -0.45 -2.52
N ALA A 185 15.31 0.13 -3.53
CA ALA A 185 14.25 1.11 -3.35
C ALA A 185 13.07 0.60 -2.51
N THR A 186 12.67 -0.67 -2.67
CA THR A 186 11.55 -1.24 -1.91
C THR A 186 11.96 -1.48 -0.45
N CYS A 187 13.17 -1.95 -0.20
CA CYS A 187 13.70 -2.14 1.14
C CYS A 187 13.83 -0.80 1.88
N ARG A 188 14.42 0.22 1.24
CA ARG A 188 14.51 1.58 1.80
C ARG A 188 13.14 2.14 2.13
N ARG A 189 12.18 2.01 1.21
CA ARG A 189 10.80 2.45 1.44
C ARG A 189 10.21 1.78 2.68
N ASN A 190 10.29 0.45 2.76
CA ASN A 190 9.72 -0.29 3.89
C ASN A 190 10.39 0.10 5.21
N ALA A 191 11.71 0.27 5.21
CA ALA A 191 12.48 0.63 6.40
C ALA A 191 12.12 2.02 6.89
N PHE A 192 12.01 3.01 5.99
CA PHE A 192 11.55 4.34 6.33
C PHE A 192 10.12 4.34 6.92
N VAL A 193 9.18 3.62 6.29
CA VAL A 193 7.80 3.52 6.79
C VAL A 193 7.76 2.91 8.20
N CYS A 194 8.58 1.89 8.46
CA CYS A 194 8.67 1.28 9.78
C CYS A 194 9.35 2.21 10.79
N LEU A 195 10.49 2.81 10.43
CA LEU A 195 11.21 3.76 11.28
C LEU A 195 10.32 4.92 11.69
N GLY A 196 9.60 5.54 10.76
CA GLY A 196 8.67 6.62 11.07
C GLY A 196 7.48 6.21 11.95
N GLN A 197 7.22 4.92 12.16
CA GLN A 197 6.23 4.44 13.14
C GLN A 197 6.83 4.20 14.53
N LEU A 198 8.13 3.90 14.60
CA LEU A 198 8.83 3.54 15.84
C LEU A 198 9.57 4.73 16.45
N ASP A 199 10.27 5.51 15.62
CA ASP A 199 11.03 6.68 16.01
C ASP A 199 10.82 7.82 14.99
N ARG A 200 10.06 8.81 15.45
CA ARG A 200 9.71 10.00 14.69
C ARG A 200 10.93 10.89 14.42
N GLU A 201 11.82 11.06 15.39
CA GLU A 201 12.97 11.96 15.29
C GLU A 201 14.02 11.40 14.33
N ALA A 202 14.27 10.10 14.40
CA ALA A 202 15.16 9.42 13.44
C ALA A 202 14.64 9.52 12.00
N ALA A 203 13.32 9.38 11.79
CA ALA A 203 12.73 9.56 10.46
C ALA A 203 12.86 10.99 9.93
N LEU A 204 12.67 12.00 10.79
CA LEU A 204 12.87 13.41 10.43
C LEU A 204 14.32 13.71 10.07
N ARG A 205 15.27 13.23 10.87
CA ARG A 205 16.70 13.36 10.61
C ARG A 205 17.05 12.74 9.26
N TYR A 206 16.55 11.53 9.00
CA TYR A 206 16.76 10.87 7.72
C TYR A 206 16.24 11.72 6.55
N ILE A 207 15.03 12.29 6.61
CA ILE A 207 14.51 13.15 5.54
C ILE A 207 15.45 14.35 5.29
N GLN A 208 15.94 15.00 6.35
CA GLN A 208 16.80 16.19 6.27
C GLN A 208 18.17 15.92 5.64
N GLU A 209 18.70 14.70 5.78
CA GLU A 209 20.01 14.32 5.24
C GLU A 209 19.97 13.92 3.76
N GLN A 210 18.78 13.66 3.20
CA GLN A 210 18.64 13.16 1.83
C GLN A 210 18.43 14.29 0.80
N SER A 211 18.95 14.06 -0.41
CA SER A 211 18.58 14.85 -1.60
C SER A 211 17.27 14.30 -2.18
N ILE A 212 16.14 14.88 -1.76
CA ILE A 212 14.79 14.34 -1.97
C ILE A 212 14.45 14.16 -3.44
N ALA A 213 14.77 15.14 -4.30
CA ALA A 213 14.51 15.07 -5.74
C ALA A 213 15.19 13.87 -6.45
N SER A 214 16.32 13.38 -5.92
CA SER A 214 17.08 12.27 -6.51
C SER A 214 16.60 10.87 -6.09
N LEU A 215 15.71 10.81 -5.10
CA LEU A 215 15.24 9.55 -4.54
C LEU A 215 14.24 8.83 -5.43
N ASP A 216 14.12 7.51 -5.24
CA ASP A 216 13.10 6.70 -5.90
C ASP A 216 11.68 7.18 -5.54
N PRO A 217 10.71 7.19 -6.48
CA PRO A 217 9.35 7.63 -6.22
C PRO A 217 8.67 6.93 -5.03
N LEU A 218 8.99 5.66 -4.75
CA LEU A 218 8.38 4.91 -3.65
C LEU A 218 8.73 5.52 -2.28
N ILE A 219 9.97 5.95 -2.07
CA ILE A 219 10.37 6.58 -0.81
C ILE A 219 9.89 8.03 -0.75
N GLN A 220 9.85 8.75 -1.88
CA GLN A 220 9.25 10.10 -1.96
C GLN A 220 7.78 10.07 -1.51
N LEU A 221 6.99 9.12 -2.00
CA LEU A 221 5.59 8.94 -1.57
C LEU A 221 5.48 8.65 -0.07
N SER A 222 6.42 7.87 0.47
CA SER A 222 6.44 7.55 1.90
C SER A 222 6.82 8.76 2.76
N PHE A 223 7.69 9.64 2.26
CA PHE A 223 8.00 10.92 2.91
C PHE A 223 6.75 11.82 2.95
N ILE A 224 6.00 11.90 1.84
CA ILE A 224 4.77 12.69 1.79
C ILE A 224 3.72 12.15 2.78
N GLU A 225 3.54 10.83 2.85
CA GLU A 225 2.63 10.20 3.81
C GLU A 225 3.04 10.49 5.26
N PHE A 226 4.33 10.36 5.56
CA PHE A 226 4.88 10.68 6.88
C PHE A 226 4.66 12.15 7.25
N ILE A 227 4.99 13.08 6.35
CA ILE A 227 4.83 14.53 6.54
C ILE A 227 3.37 14.89 6.81
N ARG A 228 2.42 14.33 6.05
CA ARG A 228 0.99 14.59 6.24
C ARG A 228 0.53 14.20 7.64
N ARG A 229 0.96 13.04 8.12
CA ARG A 229 0.64 12.56 9.46
C ARG A 229 1.34 13.39 10.54
N ASP A 230 2.60 13.74 10.34
CA ASP A 230 3.41 14.47 11.32
C ASP A 230 2.96 15.93 11.47
N ALA A 231 2.57 16.58 10.37
CA ALA A 231 2.10 17.97 10.38
C ALA A 231 0.82 18.16 11.24
N ALA A 232 0.03 17.10 11.44
CA ALA A 232 -1.12 17.13 12.35
C ALA A 232 -0.70 17.11 13.83
N ILE A 233 0.49 16.58 14.14
CA ILE A 233 1.02 16.43 15.50
C ILE A 233 1.93 17.60 15.86
N ALA A 234 2.77 18.08 14.92
CA ALA A 234 3.72 19.15 15.14
C ALA A 234 3.57 20.28 14.10
N PRO A 235 2.74 21.29 14.39
CA PRO A 235 2.53 22.42 13.50
C PRO A 235 3.79 23.29 13.33
N ASP A 236 4.76 23.23 14.24
CA ASP A 236 5.99 24.04 14.20
C ASP A 236 6.88 23.71 13.01
N LEU A 237 6.87 22.46 12.55
CA LEU A 237 7.67 21.98 11.41
C LEU A 237 7.00 22.25 10.05
N LYS A 238 5.80 22.83 10.06
CA LYS A 238 5.00 23.08 8.86
C LYS A 238 5.75 23.81 7.75
N ASN A 239 6.54 24.83 8.08
CA ASN A 239 7.31 25.58 7.08
C ASN A 239 8.39 24.71 6.40
N GLN A 240 9.05 23.82 7.17
CA GLN A 240 10.03 22.88 6.62
C GLN A 240 9.34 21.86 5.70
N TYR A 241 8.17 21.36 6.11
CA TYR A 241 7.36 20.46 5.28
C TYR A 241 6.89 21.11 3.98
N LEU A 242 6.50 22.38 4.00
CA LEU A 242 6.13 23.11 2.78
C LEU A 242 7.29 23.20 1.79
N ILE A 243 8.52 23.41 2.25
CA ILE A 243 9.72 23.42 1.39
C ILE A 243 9.91 22.05 0.74
N ILE A 244 9.90 20.98 1.53
CA ILE A 244 10.07 19.60 1.06
C ILE A 244 8.99 19.19 0.05
N VAL A 245 7.72 19.46 0.38
CA VAL A 245 6.59 19.12 -0.50
C VAL A 245 6.62 19.94 -1.79
N SER A 246 7.07 21.19 -1.74
CA SER A 246 7.21 22.03 -2.93
C SER A 246 8.29 21.50 -3.87
N GLU A 247 9.43 21.02 -3.35
CA GLU A 247 10.47 20.37 -4.16
C GLU A 247 9.92 19.11 -4.88
N LEU A 248 9.06 18.35 -4.21
CA LEU A 248 8.44 17.13 -4.79
C LEU A 248 7.43 17.41 -5.90
N LEU A 249 6.94 18.65 -6.07
CA LEU A 249 6.07 19.01 -7.19
C LEU A 249 6.77 18.95 -8.54
N ASP A 250 8.10 19.00 -8.55
CA ASP A 250 8.92 18.94 -9.77
C ASP A 250 9.42 17.52 -10.06
N SER A 251 8.90 16.51 -9.36
CA SER A 251 9.17 15.10 -9.64
C SER A 251 8.70 14.72 -11.05
N THR A 252 9.44 13.81 -11.69
CA THR A 252 9.05 13.25 -13.00
C THR A 252 7.90 12.25 -12.88
N ASN A 253 7.63 11.75 -11.68
CA ASN A 253 6.61 10.75 -11.43
C ASN A 253 5.26 11.40 -11.11
N SER A 254 4.25 11.13 -11.95
CA SER A 254 2.91 11.70 -11.82
C SER A 254 2.22 11.42 -10.48
N ALA A 255 2.47 10.25 -9.86
CA ALA A 255 1.89 9.91 -8.56
C ALA A 255 2.51 10.75 -7.43
N VAL A 256 3.84 10.99 -7.48
CA VAL A 256 4.52 11.88 -6.53
C VAL A 256 4.00 13.31 -6.67
N VAL A 257 3.90 13.82 -7.90
CA VAL A 257 3.37 15.17 -8.17
C VAL A 257 1.94 15.31 -7.65
N TYR A 258 1.09 14.32 -7.92
CA TYR A 258 -0.30 14.31 -7.45
C TYR A 258 -0.37 14.32 -5.92
N GLU A 259 0.40 13.47 -5.24
CA GLU A 259 0.38 13.36 -3.78
C GLU A 259 1.01 14.58 -3.11
N ALA A 260 2.04 15.17 -3.72
CA ALA A 260 2.66 16.40 -3.27
C ALA A 260 1.71 17.59 -3.42
N ALA A 261 1.04 17.76 -4.57
CA ALA A 261 0.04 18.82 -4.78
C ALA A 261 -1.14 18.68 -3.82
N THR A 262 -1.61 17.46 -3.59
CA THR A 262 -2.67 17.18 -2.61
C THR A 262 -2.21 17.58 -1.20
N THR A 263 -1.02 17.16 -0.79
CA THR A 263 -0.47 17.50 0.53
C THR A 263 -0.25 19.00 0.69
N LEU A 264 0.27 19.67 -0.33
CA LEU A 264 0.51 21.11 -0.32
C LEU A 264 -0.78 21.89 -0.06
N SER A 265 -1.87 21.51 -0.72
CA SER A 265 -3.18 22.14 -0.53
C SER A 265 -3.80 21.90 0.83
N VAL A 266 -3.45 20.78 1.49
CA VAL A 266 -3.89 20.48 2.86
C VAL A 266 -3.04 21.22 3.89
N LEU A 267 -1.74 21.37 3.63
CA LEU A 267 -0.84 22.06 4.53
C LEU A 267 -1.03 23.58 4.48
N SER A 268 -1.27 24.19 3.31
CA SER A 268 -1.35 25.65 3.18
C SER A 268 -2.53 26.12 2.33
N ASN A 269 -3.27 27.11 2.88
CA ASN A 269 -4.31 27.85 2.17
C ASN A 269 -3.79 29.17 1.56
N SER A 270 -2.47 29.34 1.46
CA SER A 270 -1.91 30.51 0.78
C SER A 270 -2.22 30.47 -0.71
N GLN A 271 -2.52 31.62 -1.31
CA GLN A 271 -2.72 31.80 -2.75
C GLN A 271 -1.68 31.05 -3.59
N VAL A 272 -0.39 31.22 -3.27
CA VAL A 272 0.73 30.59 -3.99
C VAL A 272 0.61 29.06 -3.97
N ALA A 273 0.44 28.47 -2.78
CA ALA A 273 0.32 27.02 -2.63
C ALA A 273 -0.90 26.44 -3.38
N VAL A 274 -2.06 27.11 -3.28
CA VAL A 274 -3.30 26.68 -3.94
C VAL A 274 -3.18 26.75 -5.46
N THR A 275 -2.66 27.86 -6.00
CA THR A 275 -2.44 28.02 -7.44
C THR A 275 -1.39 27.04 -7.96
N SER A 276 -0.28 26.82 -7.23
CA SER A 276 0.73 25.83 -7.61
C SER A 276 0.18 24.40 -7.63
N ALA A 277 -0.60 24.01 -6.62
CA ALA A 277 -1.23 22.70 -6.59
C ALA A 277 -2.23 22.52 -7.74
N ALA A 278 -3.09 23.52 -7.98
CA ALA A 278 -4.04 23.51 -9.09
C ALA A 278 -3.33 23.41 -10.45
N GLY A 279 -2.27 24.18 -10.66
CA GLY A 279 -1.45 24.13 -11.87
C GLY A 279 -0.90 22.73 -12.15
N LYS A 280 -0.38 22.05 -11.11
CA LYS A 280 0.12 20.67 -11.25
C LYS A 280 -1.00 19.66 -11.53
N PHE A 281 -2.20 19.81 -10.94
CA PHE A 281 -3.34 18.98 -11.31
C PHE A 281 -3.80 19.20 -12.77
N ILE A 282 -3.78 20.43 -13.25
CA ILE A 282 -4.09 20.75 -14.66
C ILE A 282 -3.04 20.14 -15.58
N GLU A 283 -1.75 20.27 -15.25
CA GLU A 283 -0.65 19.65 -16.00
C GLU A 283 -0.84 18.12 -16.10
N LEU A 284 -1.20 17.46 -14.99
CA LEU A 284 -1.53 16.02 -14.99
C LEU A 284 -2.72 15.70 -15.89
N ALA A 285 -3.79 16.49 -15.86
CA ALA A 285 -4.96 16.30 -16.73
C ALA A 285 -4.62 16.47 -18.22
N ILE A 286 -3.64 17.32 -18.56
CA ILE A 286 -3.14 17.49 -19.93
C ILE A 286 -2.26 16.30 -20.34
N LYS A 287 -1.26 15.97 -19.53
CA LYS A 287 -0.18 15.02 -19.85
C LYS A 287 -0.62 13.55 -19.83
N GLU A 288 -1.46 13.16 -18.88
CA GLU A 288 -1.83 11.76 -18.68
C GLU A 288 -2.73 11.24 -19.80
N ALA A 289 -2.51 10.01 -20.25
CA ALA A 289 -3.32 9.40 -21.32
C ALA A 289 -4.65 8.83 -20.78
N ASN A 290 -4.67 8.39 -19.52
CA ASN A 290 -5.84 7.75 -18.93
C ASN A 290 -6.92 8.76 -18.55
N ASN A 291 -8.10 8.66 -19.17
CA ASN A 291 -9.24 9.54 -18.91
C ASN A 291 -9.64 9.58 -17.43
N ASN A 292 -9.56 8.46 -16.71
CA ASN A 292 -9.90 8.41 -15.28
C ASN A 292 -8.95 9.28 -14.45
N VAL A 293 -7.65 9.27 -14.77
CA VAL A 293 -6.66 10.10 -14.08
C VAL A 293 -6.92 11.58 -14.37
N LYS A 294 -7.26 11.93 -15.63
CA LYS A 294 -7.65 13.29 -16.00
C LYS A 294 -8.87 13.77 -15.19
N LEU A 295 -9.92 12.94 -15.09
CA LEU A 295 -11.13 13.26 -14.34
C LEU A 295 -10.86 13.43 -12.84
N ILE A 296 -10.02 12.58 -12.24
CA ILE A 296 -9.61 12.71 -10.84
C ILE A 296 -8.86 14.03 -10.61
N ALA A 297 -7.92 14.37 -11.49
CA ALA A 297 -7.17 15.62 -11.38
C ALA A 297 -8.08 16.86 -11.54
N LEU A 298 -9.00 16.85 -12.51
CA LEU A 298 -10.01 17.91 -12.68
C LEU A 298 -10.93 18.03 -11.46
N ALA A 299 -11.34 16.90 -10.86
CA ALA A 299 -12.15 16.91 -9.65
C ALA A 299 -11.41 17.59 -8.49
N ARG A 300 -10.09 17.39 -8.36
CA ARG A 300 -9.26 18.11 -7.37
C ARG A 300 -9.20 19.61 -7.64
N VAL A 301 -9.07 20.04 -8.89
CA VAL A 301 -9.12 21.48 -9.24
C VAL A 301 -10.47 22.09 -8.84
N SER A 302 -11.57 21.39 -9.12
CA SER A 302 -12.92 21.82 -8.71
C SER A 302 -13.07 21.92 -7.19
N GLU A 303 -12.53 20.96 -6.44
CA GLU A 303 -12.52 20.98 -4.97
C GLU A 303 -11.71 22.17 -4.43
N LEU A 304 -10.54 22.45 -5.00
CA LEU A 304 -9.71 23.60 -4.61
C LEU A 304 -10.42 24.93 -4.88
N HIS A 305 -11.09 25.07 -6.01
CA HIS A 305 -11.87 26.26 -6.34
C HIS A 305 -13.01 26.48 -5.34
N THR A 306 -13.77 25.43 -5.03
CA THR A 306 -14.91 25.50 -4.10
C THR A 306 -14.47 25.94 -2.69
N LYS A 307 -13.27 25.56 -2.27
CA LYS A 307 -12.72 25.96 -0.96
C LYS A 307 -12.06 27.34 -0.96
N ASN A 308 -11.62 27.84 -2.13
CA ASN A 308 -10.79 29.03 -2.27
C ASN A 308 -11.28 29.88 -3.46
N GLU A 309 -12.48 30.45 -3.35
CA GLU A 309 -13.06 31.29 -4.40
C GLU A 309 -12.15 32.49 -4.73
N GLY A 310 -11.99 32.78 -6.02
CA GLY A 310 -11.17 33.89 -6.53
C GLY A 310 -9.66 33.61 -6.61
N MET A 311 -9.17 32.47 -6.08
CA MET A 311 -7.73 32.15 -6.12
C MET A 311 -7.29 31.46 -7.42
N LEU A 312 -8.21 30.95 -8.23
CA LEU A 312 -7.88 30.11 -9.40
C LEU A 312 -8.28 30.75 -10.74
N ASP A 313 -8.72 32.00 -10.73
CA ASP A 313 -9.25 32.71 -11.91
C ASP A 313 -8.24 32.77 -13.07
N ASP A 314 -6.94 32.86 -12.74
CA ASP A 314 -5.84 32.92 -13.71
C ASP A 314 -5.54 31.56 -14.35
N THR A 315 -6.00 30.44 -13.76
CA THR A 315 -5.78 29.07 -14.28
C THR A 315 -6.81 28.66 -15.33
N CYS A 316 -7.83 29.50 -15.58
CA CYS A 316 -8.95 29.23 -16.47
C CYS A 316 -8.50 28.86 -17.91
N LEU A 317 -7.51 29.59 -18.45
CA LEU A 317 -6.99 29.33 -19.79
C LEU A 317 -6.18 28.03 -19.89
N ASP A 318 -5.56 27.59 -18.80
CA ASP A 318 -4.79 26.35 -18.78
C ASP A 318 -5.71 25.12 -18.71
N ILE A 319 -6.85 25.22 -17.99
CA ILE A 319 -7.89 24.18 -17.97
C ILE A 319 -8.44 23.94 -19.38
N LEU A 320 -8.63 24.99 -20.17
CA LEU A 320 -9.11 24.88 -21.55
C LEU A 320 -8.18 24.09 -22.47
N ARG A 321 -6.89 23.94 -22.13
CA ARG A 321 -5.96 23.08 -22.90
C ARG A 321 -6.34 21.59 -22.82
N VAL A 322 -7.07 21.20 -21.78
CA VAL A 322 -7.57 19.82 -21.58
C VAL A 322 -8.63 19.45 -22.63
N LEU A 323 -9.24 20.43 -23.31
CA LEU A 323 -10.22 20.18 -24.38
C LEU A 323 -9.64 19.43 -25.59
N SER A 324 -8.31 19.42 -25.73
CA SER A 324 -7.61 18.60 -26.72
C SER A 324 -7.79 17.09 -26.51
N SER A 325 -8.23 16.65 -25.32
CA SER A 325 -8.58 15.26 -25.03
C SER A 325 -9.68 14.77 -25.98
N PRO A 326 -9.64 13.53 -26.51
CA PRO A 326 -10.70 12.98 -27.34
C PRO A 326 -11.96 12.60 -26.54
N SER A 327 -11.88 12.48 -25.22
CA SER A 327 -13.00 12.06 -24.37
C SER A 327 -13.99 13.20 -24.12
N MET A 328 -15.27 12.96 -24.43
CA MET A 328 -16.36 13.91 -24.17
C MET A 328 -16.57 14.16 -22.67
N GLU A 329 -16.40 13.14 -21.82
CA GLU A 329 -16.54 13.28 -20.37
C GLU A 329 -15.48 14.23 -19.80
N VAL A 330 -14.23 14.08 -20.25
CA VAL A 330 -13.11 14.95 -19.84
C VAL A 330 -13.32 16.38 -20.32
N ARG A 331 -13.81 16.56 -21.56
CA ARG A 331 -14.15 17.88 -22.11
C ARG A 331 -15.28 18.53 -21.31
N SER A 332 -16.34 17.79 -21.00
CA SER A 332 -17.46 18.28 -20.21
C SER A 332 -16.99 18.76 -18.84
N ALA A 333 -16.22 17.93 -18.13
CA ALA A 333 -15.69 18.27 -16.81
C ALA A 333 -14.80 19.53 -16.85
N ALA A 334 -13.93 19.65 -17.87
CA ALA A 334 -13.10 20.84 -18.05
C ALA A 334 -13.94 22.10 -18.31
N LEU A 335 -14.99 22.02 -19.14
CA LEU A 335 -15.90 23.14 -19.40
C LEU A 335 -16.69 23.53 -18.15
N ASP A 336 -17.22 22.56 -17.40
CA ASP A 336 -17.98 22.80 -16.18
C ASP A 336 -17.16 23.56 -15.12
N ILE A 337 -15.87 23.23 -15.01
CA ILE A 337 -14.94 23.93 -14.12
C ILE A 337 -14.60 25.32 -14.69
N THR A 338 -14.30 25.40 -15.99
CA THR A 338 -13.97 26.67 -16.66
C THR A 338 -15.09 27.69 -16.46
N LEU A 339 -16.35 27.30 -16.68
CA LEU A 339 -17.52 28.19 -16.53
C LEU A 339 -17.68 28.76 -15.12
N LYS A 340 -17.25 28.03 -14.08
CA LYS A 340 -17.24 28.53 -12.70
C LYS A 340 -16.13 29.55 -12.44
N LEU A 341 -15.03 29.48 -13.19
CA LEU A 341 -13.86 30.35 -13.09
C LEU A 341 -13.92 31.57 -14.04
N VAL A 342 -14.96 31.68 -14.88
CA VAL A 342 -15.12 32.82 -15.77
C VAL A 342 -15.44 34.08 -14.96
N SER A 343 -14.65 35.12 -15.18
CA SER A 343 -14.85 36.46 -14.63
C SER A 343 -14.83 37.50 -15.74
N SER A 344 -15.19 38.74 -15.41
CA SER A 344 -15.10 39.87 -16.35
C SER A 344 -13.68 40.11 -16.88
N LYS A 345 -12.66 39.58 -16.21
CA LYS A 345 -11.26 39.71 -16.61
C LYS A 345 -10.84 38.73 -17.72
N ASN A 346 -11.41 37.53 -17.75
CA ASN A 346 -10.96 36.44 -18.63
C ASN A 346 -12.00 36.01 -19.68
N VAL A 347 -13.24 36.50 -19.59
CA VAL A 347 -14.36 36.11 -20.46
C VAL A 347 -14.07 36.24 -21.95
N ASP A 348 -13.42 37.33 -22.38
CA ASP A 348 -13.15 37.56 -23.80
C ASP A 348 -12.17 36.52 -24.36
N ASP A 349 -11.16 36.14 -23.58
CA ASP A 349 -10.15 35.17 -24.02
C ASP A 349 -10.70 33.74 -23.98
N VAL A 350 -11.53 33.42 -22.97
CA VAL A 350 -12.27 32.15 -22.91
C VAL A 350 -13.18 32.00 -24.13
N VAL A 351 -13.97 33.03 -24.46
CA VAL A 351 -14.89 32.99 -25.62
C VAL A 351 -14.11 32.84 -26.94
N LYS A 352 -12.99 33.54 -27.10
CA LYS A 352 -12.13 33.38 -28.29
C LYS A 352 -11.62 31.94 -28.43
N LEU A 353 -11.18 31.31 -27.34
CA LEU A 353 -10.67 29.94 -27.36
C LEU A 353 -11.79 28.94 -27.68
N LEU A 354 -12.97 29.09 -27.07
CA LEU A 354 -14.13 28.25 -27.37
C LEU A 354 -14.60 28.38 -28.84
N LYS A 355 -14.58 29.60 -29.39
CA LYS A 355 -14.85 29.81 -30.83
C LYS A 355 -13.85 29.06 -31.71
N LYS A 356 -12.56 29.04 -31.34
CA LYS A 356 -11.52 28.32 -32.07
C LYS A 356 -11.73 26.80 -32.01
N GLU A 357 -12.11 26.25 -30.86
CA GLU A 357 -12.43 24.81 -30.74
C GLU A 357 -13.69 24.42 -31.51
N LEU A 358 -14.70 25.29 -31.54
CA LEU A 358 -15.90 25.08 -32.36
C LEU A 358 -15.56 25.03 -33.85
N GLN A 359 -14.72 25.96 -34.33
CA GLN A 359 -14.26 25.97 -35.73
C GLN A 359 -13.50 24.69 -36.09
N LYS A 360 -12.59 24.22 -35.24
CA LYS A 360 -11.87 22.93 -35.46
C LYS A 360 -12.84 21.77 -35.60
N THR A 361 -13.87 21.73 -34.76
CA THR A 361 -14.87 20.65 -34.77
C THR A 361 -15.67 20.67 -36.08
N TYR A 362 -16.01 21.86 -36.58
CA TYR A 362 -16.71 22.03 -37.85
C TYR A 362 -15.85 21.56 -39.04
N THR A 363 -14.58 21.97 -39.11
CA THR A 363 -13.65 21.55 -40.16
C THR A 363 -13.41 20.03 -40.15
N SER A 364 -13.23 19.42 -38.97
CA SER A 364 -13.07 17.97 -38.86
C SER A 364 -14.34 17.18 -39.25
N GLN A 365 -15.52 17.76 -39.12
CA GLN A 365 -16.77 17.16 -39.62
C GLN A 365 -16.88 17.27 -41.15
N GLU A 366 -16.48 18.40 -41.73
CA GLU A 366 -16.43 18.58 -43.19
C GLU A 366 -15.44 17.63 -43.87
N GLU A 367 -14.25 17.42 -43.28
CA GLU A 367 -13.23 16.47 -43.77
C GLU A 367 -13.74 15.01 -43.71
N LYS A 368 -14.39 14.60 -42.60
CA LYS A 368 -14.99 13.26 -42.51
C LYS A 368 -16.12 13.05 -43.51
N ASN A 369 -16.95 14.06 -43.76
CA ASN A 369 -18.04 13.96 -44.71
C ASN A 369 -17.56 13.89 -46.16
N SER A 370 -16.40 14.49 -46.48
CA SER A 370 -15.79 14.43 -47.81
C SER A 370 -15.05 13.11 -48.07
N GLU A 371 -14.44 12.50 -47.05
CA GLU A 371 -13.87 11.14 -47.15
C GLU A 371 -14.94 10.04 -47.32
N ILE A 372 -16.14 10.21 -46.77
CA ILE A 372 -17.25 9.24 -46.91
C ILE A 372 -17.92 9.32 -48.29
N HIS A 373 -17.68 10.39 -49.06
CA HIS A 373 -18.28 10.63 -50.39
C HIS A 373 -17.27 10.49 -51.54
N SER A 374 -16.06 10.02 -51.24
CA SER A 374 -15.03 9.61 -52.21
C SER A 374 -14.90 8.10 -52.22
#